data_AF-A3KB30-F1
#
_entry.id   AF-A3KB30-F1
#
_cell.length_a   1.000
_cell.length_b   1.000
_cell.length_c   1.000
_cell.angle_alpha   90.00
_cell.angle_beta   90.00
_cell.angle_gamma   90.00
#
_symmetry.space_group_name_H-M   'P 1'
#
loop_
_entity.id
_entity.type
_entity.pdbx_description
1 polymer ?
#
loop_
_entity_poly.entity_id
_entity_poly.type
_entity_poly.pdbx_seq_one_letter_code
_entity_poly.pdbx_strand_id
1 'polypeptide(L)'
;MSDMTPRIHDVRYNAAEQCFEALVTLHTPGGRVRVASTFSAPMTTDFEAASRGLLNTALMALGDRAALKSRELRTPIVPPRTAVASHMPHAA
;
A
#
# COMPACT_ATOMS: atom_id res chain seq x y z
N MET A 1 -9.77 15.36 -5.11
CA MET A 1 -8.67 14.54 -4.56
C MET A 1 -9.01 13.10 -4.85
N SER A 2 -8.22 12.43 -5.69
CA SER A 2 -8.50 11.09 -6.21
C SER A 2 -8.79 10.07 -5.10
N ASP A 3 -9.69 9.11 -5.38
CA ASP A 3 -10.06 7.94 -4.57
C ASP A 3 -8.85 7.17 -4.01
N MET A 4 -8.25 7.72 -2.95
CA MET A 4 -7.22 7.03 -2.18
C MET A 4 -7.84 6.60 -0.87
N THR A 5 -8.08 5.30 -0.74
CA THR A 5 -8.58 4.70 0.49
C THR A 5 -7.39 4.21 1.32
N PRO A 6 -6.97 4.94 2.38
CA PRO A 6 -5.92 4.45 3.26
C PRO A 6 -6.45 3.31 4.14
N ARG A 7 -5.58 2.35 4.44
CA ARG A 7 -5.78 1.35 5.50
C ARG A 7 -4.55 1.32 6.40
N ILE A 8 -4.77 1.35 7.71
CA ILE A 8 -3.72 1.27 8.71
C ILE A 8 -3.78 -0.15 9.30
N HIS A 9 -2.62 -0.82 9.39
CA HIS A 9 -2.49 -2.16 9.91
C HIS A 9 -1.58 -2.17 11.14
N ASP A 10 -1.96 -2.96 12.15
CA ASP A 10 -1.16 -3.30 13.34
C ASP A 10 -0.49 -2.09 14.00
N VAL A 11 -1.30 -1.11 14.43
CA VAL A 11 -0.81 0.03 15.20
C VAL A 11 -0.21 -0.47 16.51
N ARG A 12 1.07 -0.21 16.71
CA ARG A 12 1.82 -0.58 17.92
C ARG A 12 2.50 0.64 18.52
N TYR A 13 2.80 0.56 19.81
CA TYR A 13 3.58 1.58 20.51
C TYR A 13 5.00 1.07 20.77
N ASN A 14 6.01 1.80 20.31
CA ASN A 14 7.41 1.59 20.63
C ASN A 14 7.78 2.51 21.80
N ALA A 15 7.87 1.93 23.00
CA ALA A 15 8.15 2.68 24.22
C ALA A 15 9.61 3.17 24.32
N ALA A 16 10.56 2.53 23.62
CA ALA A 16 11.95 2.94 23.62
C ALA A 16 12.16 4.27 22.89
N GLU A 17 11.41 4.49 21.80
CA GLU A 17 11.48 5.71 20.98
C GLU A 17 10.28 6.64 21.21
N GLN A 18 9.37 6.27 22.12
CA GLN A 18 8.15 6.99 22.45
C GLN A 18 7.32 7.37 21.20
N CYS A 19 7.06 6.38 20.35
CA CYS A 19 6.37 6.59 19.09
C CYS A 19 5.36 5.48 18.79
N PHE A 20 4.34 5.83 18.02
CA PHE A 20 3.46 4.88 17.37
C PHE A 20 4.07 4.44 16.05
N GLU A 21 3.89 3.17 15.72
CA GLU A 21 4.35 2.58 14.47
C GLU A 21 3.22 1.78 13.85
N ALA A 22 3.12 1.81 12.52
CA ALA A 22 2.14 1.02 11.79
C ALA A 22 2.58 0.80 10.35
N LEU A 23 1.95 -0.19 9.70
CA LEU A 23 2.05 -0.35 8.26
C LEU A 23 0.83 0.27 7.58
N VAL A 24 1.04 1.35 6.84
CA VAL A 24 -0.03 2.06 6.12
C VAL A 24 -0.06 1.61 4.67
N THR A 25 -1.22 1.13 4.22
CA THR A 25 -1.49 0.79 2.83
C THR A 25 -2.31 1.90 2.16
N LEU A 26 -1.72 2.53 1.15
CA LEU A 26 -2.36 3.53 0.30
C LEU A 26 -2.80 2.86 -1.00
N HIS A 27 -4.11 2.89 -1.28
CA HIS A 27 -4.66 2.41 -2.56
C HIS A 27 -4.62 3.55 -3.56
N THR A 28 -3.68 3.50 -4.52
CA THR A 28 -3.53 4.51 -5.57
C THR A 28 -4.03 3.96 -6.91
N PRO A 29 -4.32 4.81 -7.91
CA PRO A 29 -4.64 4.34 -9.27
C PRO A 29 -3.56 3.44 -9.87
N GLY A 30 -2.28 3.68 -9.54
CA GLY A 30 -1.13 2.90 -10.00
C GLY A 30 -0.87 1.61 -9.21
N GLY A 31 -1.75 1.24 -8.27
CA GLY A 31 -1.60 0.06 -7.41
C GLY A 31 -1.47 0.40 -5.93
N ARG A 32 -1.13 -0.61 -5.14
CA ARG A 32 -1.03 -0.50 -3.67
C ARG A 32 0.37 -0.07 -3.29
N VAL A 33 0.46 0.93 -2.41
CA VAL A 33 1.72 1.38 -1.83
C VAL A 33 1.66 1.11 -0.33
N ARG A 34 2.66 0.40 0.19
CA ARG A 34 2.79 0.11 1.61
C ARG A 34 3.97 0.89 2.18
N VAL A 35 3.71 1.62 3.25
CA VAL A 35 4.68 2.50 3.90
C VAL A 35 4.74 2.13 5.38
N ALA A 36 5.95 1.85 5.88
CA ALA A 36 6.19 1.77 7.31
C ALA A 36 6.18 3.20 7.86
N SER A 37 5.27 3.50 8.77
CA SER A 37 5.06 4.85 9.29
C SER A 37 5.29 4.88 10.78
N THR A 38 5.91 5.96 11.22
CA THR A 38 6.14 6.27 12.63
C THR A 38 5.55 7.64 12.96
N PHE A 39 5.09 7.79 14.20
CA PHE A 39 4.54 9.03 14.73
C PHE A 39 4.94 9.20 16.19
N SER A 40 5.85 10.14 16.47
CA SER A 40 6.30 10.44 17.84
C SER A 40 5.20 11.13 18.63
N ALA A 41 4.72 10.44 19.67
CA ALA A 41 3.70 10.95 20.58
C ALA A 41 3.66 10.09 21.87
N PRO A 42 3.17 10.63 23.00
CA PRO A 42 3.02 9.86 24.22
C PRO A 42 2.06 8.67 24.06
N MET A 43 2.23 7.60 24.83
CA MET A 43 1.34 6.42 24.81
C MET A 43 -0.12 6.76 25.15
N THR A 44 -0.34 7.85 25.88
CA THR A 44 -1.67 8.37 26.25
C THR A 44 -2.40 9.06 25.09
N THR A 45 -1.77 9.20 23.93
CA THR A 45 -2.38 9.79 22.74
C THR A 45 -3.56 8.94 22.27
N ASP A 46 -4.68 9.58 21.97
CA ASP A 46 -5.85 8.91 21.42
C ASP A 46 -5.53 8.18 20.11
N PHE A 47 -6.17 7.02 19.94
CA PHE A 47 -5.99 6.18 18.77
C PHE A 47 -6.25 6.91 17.45
N GLU A 48 -7.27 7.77 17.40
CA GLU A 48 -7.60 8.56 16.21
C GLU A 48 -6.49 9.56 15.87
N ALA A 49 -5.95 10.26 16.88
CA ALA A 49 -4.86 11.20 16.71
C ALA A 49 -3.58 10.50 16.25
N ALA A 50 -3.25 9.36 16.86
CA ALA A 50 -2.11 8.53 16.46
C ALA A 50 -2.26 8.02 15.02
N SER A 51 -3.46 7.53 14.66
CA SER A 51 -3.78 7.05 13.31
C SER A 51 -3.65 8.16 12.26
N ARG A 52 -4.10 9.38 12.57
CA ARG A 52 -3.92 10.55 11.70
C ARG A 52 -2.45 10.91 11.52
N GLY A 53 -1.66 10.86 12.59
CA GLY A 53 -0.21 11.09 12.53
C GLY A 53 0.49 10.08 11.61
N LEU A 54 0.23 8.80 11.81
CA LEU A 54 0.76 7.70 10.99
C LEU A 54 0.36 7.84 9.52
N LEU A 55 -0.90 8.18 9.25
CA LEU A 55 -1.39 8.42 7.89
C LEU A 55 -0.66 9.60 7.25
N ASN A 56 -0.48 10.71 7.97
CA ASN A 56 0.21 11.87 7.44
C ASN A 56 1.66 11.55 7.06
N THR A 57 2.38 10.80 7.90
CA THR A 57 3.73 10.30 7.59
C THR A 57 3.73 9.46 6.29
N ALA A 58 2.75 8.58 6.12
CA ALA A 58 2.61 7.77 4.90
C ALA A 58 2.36 8.63 3.64
N LEU A 59 1.53 9.67 3.77
CA LEU A 59 1.23 10.60 2.68
C LEU A 59 2.48 11.40 2.26
N MET A 60 3.26 11.88 3.23
CA MET A 60 4.52 12.58 2.95
C MET A 60 5.52 11.66 2.23
N ALA A 61 5.67 10.43 2.69
CA ALA A 61 6.53 9.42 2.07
C ALA A 61 6.11 9.04 0.63
N LEU A 62 4.84 9.25 0.25
CA LEU A 62 4.39 8.99 -1.11
C LEU A 62 5.04 9.94 -2.12
N GLY A 63 5.18 11.22 -1.75
CA GLY A 63 5.82 12.26 -2.55
C GLY A 63 7.35 12.24 -2.51
N ASP A 64 7.93 11.65 -1.48
CA ASP A 64 9.39 11.52 -1.35
C ASP A 64 9.92 10.33 -2.16
N ARG A 65 10.93 10.56 -3.00
CA ARG A 65 11.58 9.51 -3.81
C ARG A 65 12.59 8.70 -3.00
N ALA A 66 13.16 9.27 -1.93
CA ALA A 66 14.11 8.59 -1.06
C ALA A 66 13.43 7.73 0.00
N ALA A 67 12.16 7.98 0.30
CA ALA A 67 11.40 7.20 1.27
C ALA A 67 11.27 5.72 0.86
N LEU A 68 11.59 4.84 1.80
CA LEU A 68 11.42 3.39 1.63
C LEU A 68 9.93 3.04 1.62
N LYS A 69 9.49 2.43 0.51
CA LYS A 69 8.10 1.99 0.32
C LYS A 69 8.05 0.77 -0.58
N SER A 70 7.12 -0.13 -0.30
CA SER A 70 6.81 -1.24 -1.19
C SER A 70 5.67 -0.83 -2.13
N ARG A 71 5.81 -1.14 -3.43
CA ARG A 71 4.79 -0.86 -4.44
C ARG A 71 4.42 -2.15 -5.16
N GLU A 72 3.17 -2.55 -4.98
CA GLU A 72 2.55 -3.60 -5.77
C GLU A 72 1.87 -2.94 -6.96
N LEU A 73 2.47 -3.08 -8.14
CA LEU A 73 1.87 -2.62 -9.39
C LEU A 73 0.65 -3.51 -9.69
N ARG A 74 -0.42 -2.91 -10.22
CA ARG A 74 -1.49 -3.69 -10.84
C ARG A 74 -0.91 -4.32 -12.11
N THR A 75 -0.44 -5.57 -12.03
CA THR A 75 -0.14 -6.32 -13.25
C THR A 75 -1.46 -6.62 -13.92
N PRO A 76 -1.67 -6.24 -15.20
CA PRO A 76 -2.85 -6.69 -15.93
C PRO A 76 -2.81 -8.22 -15.96
N ILE A 77 -3.91 -8.85 -15.53
CA ILE A 77 -4.11 -10.28 -15.75
C ILE A 77 -4.20 -10.45 -17.26
N VAL A 78 -3.12 -10.87 -17.91
CA VAL A 78 -3.19 -11.31 -19.30
C VAL A 78 -3.84 -12.68 -19.25
N PRO A 79 -5.08 -12.86 -19.75
CA PRO A 79 -5.66 -14.20 -19.81
C PRO A 79 -4.76 -15.08 -20.69
N PRO A 80 -4.56 -16.37 -20.34
CA PRO A 80 -3.78 -17.26 -21.18
C PRO A 80 -4.40 -17.25 -22.57
N ARG A 81 -3.59 -16.96 -23.60
CA ARG A 81 -4.03 -17.05 -25.00
C ARG A 81 -4.48 -18.48 -25.23
N THR A 82 -5.78 -18.71 -25.35
CA THR A 82 -6.33 -19.99 -25.78
C THR A 82 -5.68 -20.31 -27.12
N ALA A 83 -4.83 -21.33 -27.16
CA ALA A 83 -4.26 -21.84 -28.40
C ALA A 83 -5.44 -22.40 -29.21
N VAL A 84 -5.90 -21.64 -30.20
CA VAL A 84 -6.89 -22.14 -31.16
C VAL A 84 -6.16 -23.21 -31.97
N ALA A 85 -6.45 -24.47 -31.71
CA ALA A 85 -5.94 -25.57 -32.49
C ALA A 85 -6.38 -25.36 -33.96
N SER A 86 -5.42 -25.10 -34.84
CA SER A 86 -5.66 -25.02 -36.27
C SER A 86 -6.07 -26.40 -36.77
N HIS A 87 -7.37 -26.64 -36.91
CA HIS A 87 -7.91 -27.79 -37.61
C HIS A 87 -7.77 -27.54 -39.12
N MET A 88 -6.77 -28.15 -39.74
CA MET A 88 -6.63 -28.26 -41.20
C MET A 88 -7.59 -29.35 -41.71
N PRO A 89 -8.52 -29.07 -42.63
CA PRO A 89 -9.29 -30.14 -43.28
C PRO A 89 -8.40 -30.83 -44.33
N HIS A 90 -8.19 -32.13 -44.16
CA HIS A 90 -7.59 -32.99 -45.18
C HIS A 90 -8.67 -33.32 -46.23
N ALA A 91 -8.48 -32.82 -47.45
CA ALA A 91 -9.33 -33.14 -48.60
C ALA A 91 -9.02 -34.57 -49.10
N ALA A 92 -10.07 -35.32 -49.43
CA ALA A 92 -10.02 -36.56 -50.18
C ALA A 92 -10.90 -36.39 -51.44
#